data_AF-A0A0B5HYP0-F1
#
_entry.id   AF-A0A0B5HYP0-F1
#
_cell.length_a   1.000
_cell.length_b   1.000
_cell.length_c   1.000
_cell.angle_alpha   90.00
_cell.angle_beta   90.00
_cell.angle_gamma   90.00
#
_symmetry.space_group_name_H-M   'P 1'
#
loop_
_entity.id
_entity.type
_entity.pdbx_description
1 polymer ?
#
loop_
_entity_poly.entity_id
_entity_poly.type
_entity_poly.pdbx_seq_one_letter_code
_entity_poly.pdbx_strand_id
1 'polypeptide(L)'
;MTDLIRALFLWVRLVFGTRRGGRHRARTPQWATHQPSLRPAPAPAPAPAPPAPRSPYGSDVPLDGHASALVRPYLLADEQRQERARQRQRRLAMVLAADFGIDLDIRDLYGLGVA
;
A
#
# COMPACT_ATOMS: atom_id res chain seq x y z
N MET A 1 33.07 -20.47 2.40
CA MET A 1 31.73 -20.21 1.81
C MET A 1 30.79 -19.46 2.75
N THR A 2 30.97 -19.54 4.07
CA THR A 2 30.19 -18.82 5.09
C THR A 2 30.38 -17.30 5.07
N ASP A 3 31.55 -16.81 4.63
CA ASP A 3 31.84 -15.37 4.57
C ASP A 3 31.01 -14.63 3.52
N LEU A 4 30.73 -15.28 2.39
CA LEU A 4 29.95 -14.69 1.29
C LEU A 4 28.48 -14.52 1.69
N ILE A 5 27.95 -15.50 2.43
CA ILE A 5 26.60 -15.45 3.02
C ILE A 5 26.52 -14.34 4.06
N ARG A 6 27.56 -14.20 4.90
CA ARG A 6 27.62 -13.17 5.94
C ARG A 6 27.70 -11.76 5.35
N ALA A 7 28.51 -11.58 4.31
CA ALA A 7 28.63 -10.31 3.58
C ALA A 7 27.30 -9.92 2.91
N LEU A 8 26.61 -10.88 2.29
CA LEU A 8 25.29 -10.66 1.70
C LEU A 8 24.25 -10.22 2.75
N PHE A 9 24.25 -10.87 3.92
CA PHE A 9 23.31 -10.54 5.00
C PHE A 9 23.53 -9.12 5.56
N LEU A 10 24.80 -8.71 5.69
CA LEU A 10 25.16 -7.36 6.12
C LEU A 10 24.74 -6.31 5.09
N TRP A 11 24.95 -6.59 3.80
CA TRP A 11 24.54 -5.71 2.71
C TRP A 11 23.02 -5.49 2.67
N VAL A 12 22.23 -6.57 2.80
CA VAL A 12 20.75 -6.49 2.85
C VAL A 12 20.28 -5.66 4.05
N ARG A 13 20.85 -5.86 5.24
CA ARG A 13 20.49 -5.05 6.42
C ARG A 13 20.81 -3.57 6.22
N LEU A 14 21.89 -3.24 5.54
CA LEU A 14 22.27 -1.86 5.27
C LEU A 14 21.29 -1.17 4.31
N VAL A 15 20.90 -1.86 3.24
CA VAL A 15 20.01 -1.32 2.19
C VAL A 15 18.58 -1.16 2.68
N PHE A 16 18.07 -2.10 3.48
CA PHE A 16 16.66 -2.12 3.90
C PHE A 16 16.42 -1.68 5.34
N GLY A 17 17.46 -1.57 6.17
CA GLY A 17 17.35 -1.28 7.62
C GLY A 17 17.11 0.18 7.98
N THR A 18 17.11 1.10 7.03
CA THR A 18 17.00 2.55 7.29
C THR A 18 15.73 3.17 6.75
N ARG A 19 14.57 2.65 7.18
CA ARG A 19 13.35 3.46 7.26
C ARG A 19 12.84 3.49 8.69
N ARG A 20 13.59 4.16 9.57
CA ARG A 20 13.04 4.63 10.85
C ARG A 20 12.02 5.71 10.53
N GLY A 21 10.76 5.40 10.84
CA GLY A 21 9.58 6.20 10.59
C GLY A 21 9.72 7.65 11.01
N GLY A 22 9.14 8.51 10.18
CA GLY A 22 9.12 9.95 10.33
C GLY A 22 8.52 10.38 11.67
N ARG A 23 9.07 11.47 12.20
CA ARG A 23 8.59 12.17 13.38
C ARG A 23 7.22 12.80 13.09
N HIS A 24 6.15 12.03 13.27
CA HIS A 24 4.82 12.61 13.44
C HIS A 24 4.69 13.10 14.88
N ARG A 25 5.18 14.32 15.14
CA ARG A 25 4.73 15.08 16.31
C ARG A 25 3.27 15.42 16.08
N ALA A 26 2.37 14.66 16.69
CA ALA A 26 1.00 15.09 16.89
C ALA A 26 1.05 16.33 17.79
N ARG A 27 0.88 17.51 17.20
CA ARG A 27 0.63 18.74 17.94
C ARG A 27 -0.79 18.61 18.49
N THR A 28 -0.91 18.44 19.80
CA THR A 28 -2.19 18.50 20.50
C THR A 28 -2.79 19.90 20.30
N PRO A 29 -4.06 20.04 19.89
CA PRO A 29 -4.74 21.31 20.01
C PRO A 29 -4.97 21.55 21.50
N GLN A 30 -4.28 22.55 22.06
CA GLN A 30 -4.59 23.09 23.38
C GLN A 30 -5.96 23.76 23.27
N TRP A 31 -6.99 23.09 23.77
CA TRP A 31 -8.28 23.70 24.05
C TRP A 31 -8.07 24.68 25.21
N ALA A 32 -7.97 25.96 24.88
CA ALA A 32 -8.03 27.02 25.87
C ALA A 32 -9.42 26.97 26.51
N THR A 33 -9.50 26.56 27.77
CA THR A 33 -10.69 26.64 28.59
C THR A 33 -11.00 28.12 28.82
N HIS A 34 -11.79 28.71 27.92
CA HIS A 34 -12.38 30.02 28.16
C HIS A 34 -13.41 29.85 29.27
N GLN A 35 -13.08 30.30 30.49
CA GLN A 35 -14.09 30.49 31.54
C GLN A 35 -15.04 31.62 31.08
N PRO A 36 -16.36 31.38 30.97
CA PRO A 36 -17.28 32.45 30.64
C PRO A 36 -17.55 33.31 31.88
N SER A 37 -17.17 34.57 31.80
CA SER A 37 -17.71 35.64 32.64
C SER A 37 -19.23 35.68 32.47
N LEU A 38 -19.97 35.62 33.59
CA LEU A 38 -21.44 35.68 33.65
C LEU A 38 -21.96 37.11 33.34
N ARG A 39 -21.72 37.57 32.11
CA ARG A 39 -22.36 38.77 31.57
C ARG A 39 -23.46 38.32 30.61
N PRO A 40 -24.73 38.75 30.77
CA PRO A 40 -25.76 38.40 29.80
C PRO A 40 -25.39 38.99 28.44
N ALA A 41 -25.10 38.10 27.49
CA ALA A 41 -24.74 38.46 26.12
C ALA A 41 -26.00 38.86 25.35
N PRO A 42 -25.93 39.87 24.46
CA PRO A 42 -27.03 40.18 23.55
C PRO A 42 -27.35 38.95 22.69
N ALA A 43 -28.63 38.78 22.33
CA ALA A 43 -29.10 37.65 21.55
C ALA A 43 -28.24 37.46 20.28
N PRO A 44 -27.73 36.25 20.00
CA PRO A 44 -26.85 36.04 18.86
C PRO A 44 -27.62 36.33 17.57
N ALA A 45 -27.06 37.21 16.73
CA ALA A 45 -27.54 37.42 15.37
C ALA A 45 -27.50 36.07 14.61
N PRO A 46 -28.44 35.82 13.68
CA PRO A 46 -28.44 34.59 12.90
C PRO A 46 -27.11 34.44 12.16
N ALA A 47 -26.38 33.36 12.46
CA ALA A 47 -25.14 33.06 11.79
C ALA A 47 -25.40 32.78 10.30
N PRO A 48 -24.50 33.22 9.39
CA PRO A 48 -24.63 32.90 7.97
C PRO A 48 -24.57 31.39 7.75
N ALA A 49 -25.36 30.91 6.78
CA ALA A 49 -25.38 29.50 6.42
C ALA A 49 -23.98 29.02 5.98
N PRO A 50 -23.61 27.77 6.29
CA PRO A 50 -22.33 27.21 5.86
C PRO A 50 -22.25 27.16 4.33
N PRO A 51 -21.03 27.28 3.76
CA PRO A 51 -20.83 27.15 2.33
C PRO A 51 -21.22 25.75 1.85
N ALA A 52 -21.69 25.68 0.60
CA ALA A 52 -22.05 24.42 -0.02
C ALA A 52 -20.87 23.42 0.03
N PRO A 53 -21.15 22.12 0.24
CA PRO A 53 -20.14 21.07 0.23
C PRO A 53 -19.40 21.08 -1.11
N ARG A 54 -18.06 21.12 -1.07
CA ARG A 54 -17.21 21.10 -2.27
C ARG A 54 -16.79 19.69 -2.69
N SER A 55 -16.94 18.72 -1.80
CA SER A 55 -16.57 17.33 -2.10
C SER A 55 -17.73 16.62 -2.82
N PRO A 56 -17.44 15.72 -3.76
CA PRO A 56 -18.45 14.84 -4.37
C PRO A 56 -19.24 14.01 -3.36
N TYR A 57 -18.65 13.78 -2.18
CA TYR A 57 -19.27 13.03 -1.08
C TYR A 57 -20.10 13.89 -0.12
N GLY A 58 -20.12 15.22 -0.33
CA GLY A 58 -20.90 16.14 0.47
C GLY A 58 -22.27 16.46 -0.12
N SER A 59 -22.58 15.99 -1.33
CA SER A 59 -23.89 16.20 -1.94
C SER A 59 -24.90 15.18 -1.46
N ASP A 60 -26.14 15.62 -1.22
CA ASP A 60 -27.28 14.73 -0.93
C ASP A 60 -27.76 13.95 -2.17
N VAL A 61 -27.12 14.15 -3.32
CA VAL A 61 -27.43 13.46 -4.57
C VAL A 61 -26.83 12.05 -4.53
N PRO A 62 -27.62 10.98 -4.76
CA PRO A 62 -27.10 9.63 -4.86
C PRO A 62 -26.06 9.50 -5.98
N LEU A 63 -24.92 8.87 -5.67
CA LEU A 63 -23.92 8.57 -6.68
C LEU A 63 -24.39 7.39 -7.53
N ASP A 64 -24.45 7.58 -8.85
CA ASP A 64 -24.68 6.48 -9.78
C ASP A 64 -23.39 5.66 -9.95
N GLY A 65 -23.41 4.45 -9.37
CA GLY A 65 -22.30 3.50 -9.49
C GLY A 65 -22.10 2.96 -10.91
N HIS A 66 -23.13 2.98 -11.76
CA HIS A 66 -23.04 2.52 -13.15
C HIS A 66 -22.33 3.53 -14.05
N ALA A 67 -22.41 4.82 -13.72
CA ALA A 67 -21.64 5.87 -14.38
C ALA A 67 -20.13 5.80 -14.07
N SER A 68 -19.71 5.00 -13.08
CA SER A 68 -18.32 4.85 -12.66
C SER A 68 -17.75 3.50 -13.07
N ALA A 69 -16.67 3.49 -13.86
CA ALA A 69 -15.98 2.25 -14.21
C ALA A 69 -15.34 1.60 -12.96
N LEU A 70 -15.66 0.32 -12.71
CA LEU A 70 -15.05 -0.49 -11.66
C LEU A 70 -13.62 -0.88 -12.03
N VAL A 71 -12.71 0.09 -12.03
CA VAL A 71 -11.28 -0.18 -12.18
C VAL A 71 -10.76 -0.63 -10.81
N ARG A 72 -9.94 -1.69 -10.80
CA ARG A 72 -9.17 -2.12 -9.60
C ARG A 72 -7.69 -1.81 -9.82
N PRO A 73 -7.24 -0.56 -9.60
CA PRO A 73 -5.85 -0.15 -9.90
C PRO A 73 -4.81 -1.04 -9.22
N TYR A 74 -5.12 -1.55 -8.04
CA TYR A 74 -4.23 -2.39 -7.26
C TYR A 74 -4.10 -3.83 -7.80
N LEU A 75 -5.13 -4.35 -8.48
CA LEU A 75 -5.02 -5.65 -9.14
C LEU A 75 -4.09 -5.58 -10.34
N LEU A 76 -4.20 -4.54 -11.17
CA LEU A 76 -3.34 -4.39 -12.35
C LEU A 76 -1.86 -4.35 -11.96
N ALA A 77 -1.54 -3.64 -10.87
CA ALA A 77 -0.17 -3.57 -10.36
C ALA A 77 0.33 -4.93 -9.83
N ASP A 78 -0.55 -5.74 -9.25
CA ASP A 78 -0.23 -7.08 -8.76
C ASP A 78 -0.02 -8.07 -9.92
N GLU A 79 -0.95 -8.09 -10.88
CA GLU A 79 -0.85 -8.92 -12.09
C GLU A 79 0.43 -8.64 -12.88
N GLN A 80 0.80 -7.37 -13.05
CA GLN A 80 2.07 -7.00 -13.70
C GLN A 80 3.29 -7.50 -12.91
N ARG A 81 3.25 -7.45 -11.58
CA ARG A 81 4.33 -7.98 -10.74
C ARG A 81 4.46 -9.50 -10.88
N GLN A 82 3.33 -10.21 -10.83
CA GLN A 82 3.30 -11.65 -11.02
C GLN A 82 3.84 -12.05 -12.39
N GLU A 83 3.45 -11.34 -13.45
CA GLU A 83 3.93 -11.63 -14.80
C GLU A 83 5.44 -11.39 -14.94
N ARG A 84 5.96 -10.29 -14.39
CA ARG A 84 7.41 -10.05 -14.34
C ARG A 84 8.15 -11.13 -13.56
N ALA A 85 7.58 -11.63 -12.47
CA ALA A 85 8.16 -12.72 -11.70
C ALA A 85 8.21 -14.02 -12.51
N ARG A 86 7.12 -14.38 -13.21
CA ARG A 86 7.07 -15.55 -14.11
C ARG A 86 8.09 -15.44 -15.24
N GLN A 87 8.21 -14.27 -15.86
CA GLN A 87 9.20 -14.04 -16.92
C GLN A 87 10.65 -14.18 -16.41
N ARG A 88 10.93 -13.64 -15.22
CA ARG A 88 12.25 -13.82 -14.57
C ARG A 88 12.54 -15.29 -14.27
N GLN A 89 11.56 -16.02 -13.76
CA GLN A 89 11.69 -17.44 -13.48
C GLN A 89 11.98 -18.24 -14.75
N ARG A 90 11.23 -18.01 -15.84
CA ARG A 90 11.46 -18.67 -17.13
C ARG A 90 12.86 -18.40 -17.68
N ARG A 91 13.31 -17.15 -17.62
CA ARG A 91 14.68 -16.78 -18.05
C ARG A 91 15.74 -17.48 -17.22
N LEU A 92 15.56 -17.53 -15.90
CA LEU A 92 16.48 -18.20 -15.00
C LEU A 92 16.49 -19.72 -15.25
N ALA A 93 15.32 -20.34 -15.44
CA ALA A 93 15.20 -21.74 -15.80
C ALA A 93 15.95 -22.06 -17.09
N MET A 94 15.78 -21.22 -18.12
CA MET A 94 16.48 -21.38 -19.40
C MET A 94 18.00 -21.29 -19.26
N VAL A 95 18.51 -20.30 -18.52
CA VAL A 95 19.95 -20.15 -18.25
C VAL A 95 20.48 -21.35 -17.48
N LEU A 96 19.77 -21.78 -16.45
CA LEU A 96 20.21 -22.89 -15.61
C LEU A 96 20.21 -24.22 -16.37
N ALA A 97 19.22 -24.45 -17.23
CA ALA A 97 19.16 -25.62 -18.09
C ALA A 97 20.29 -25.63 -19.12
N ALA A 98 20.56 -24.49 -19.77
CA ALA A 98 21.57 -24.40 -20.81
C ALA A 98 23.00 -24.52 -20.28
N ASP A 99 23.32 -23.81 -19.19
CA ASP A 99 24.70 -23.70 -18.69
C ASP A 99 25.05 -24.82 -17.69
N PHE A 100 24.06 -25.33 -16.96
CA PHE A 100 24.27 -26.27 -15.86
C PHE A 100 23.47 -27.57 -15.99
N GLY A 101 22.63 -27.71 -17.01
CA GLY A 101 21.80 -28.91 -17.21
C GLY A 101 20.69 -29.10 -16.18
N ILE A 102 20.35 -28.06 -15.40
CA ILE A 102 19.29 -28.12 -14.37
C ILE A 102 18.02 -27.47 -14.93
N ASP A 103 17.02 -28.29 -15.21
CA ASP A 103 15.71 -27.82 -15.65
C ASP A 103 14.79 -27.53 -14.46
N LEU A 104 14.34 -26.26 -14.36
CA LEU A 104 13.41 -25.80 -13.33
C LEU A 104 11.96 -25.69 -13.84
N ASP A 105 11.72 -25.96 -15.12
CA ASP A 105 10.38 -25.98 -15.72
C ASP A 105 9.75 -27.38 -15.66
N ILE A 106 10.42 -28.35 -15.04
CA ILE A 106 9.83 -29.62 -14.63
C ILE A 106 8.75 -29.31 -13.60
N ARG A 107 7.52 -29.18 -14.10
CA ARG A 107 6.31 -29.32 -13.30
C ARG A 107 6.28 -30.76 -12.83
N ASP A 108 6.97 -31.06 -11.73
CA ASP A 108 6.74 -32.29 -10.98
C ASP A 108 5.28 -32.27 -10.53
N LEU A 109 4.44 -32.85 -11.38
CA LEU A 109 3.13 -33.33 -11.06
C LEU A 109 3.38 -34.54 -10.15
N TYR A 110 3.57 -34.30 -8.85
CA TYR A 110 3.57 -35.37 -7.85
C TYR A 110 2.19 -36.04 -7.88
N GLY A 111 2.09 -37.08 -8.70
CA GLY A 111 0.85 -37.80 -9.02
C GLY A 111 1.15 -39.00 -9.90
N LEU A 112 2.23 -39.73 -9.63
CA LEU A 112 2.48 -41.05 -10.21
C LEU A 112 2.50 -42.04 -9.06
N GLY A 113 1.46 -42.88 -9.04
CA GLY A 113 1.19 -43.85 -8.00
C GLY A 113 2.35 -44.82 -7.79
N VAL A 114 2.51 -45.21 -6.54
CA VAL A 114 3.23 -46.43 -6.19
C VAL A 114 2.19 -47.35 -5.57
N ALA A 115 2.01 -48.49 -6.23
CA ALA A 115 1.18 -49.62 -5.83
C ALA A 115 1.72 -50.32 -4.57
#